data_AF-A0A1H7KQC5-F1
#
_entry.id   AF-A0A1H7KQC5-F1
#
_cell.length_a   1.000
_cell.length_b   1.000
_cell.length_c   1.000
_cell.angle_alpha   90.00
_cell.angle_beta   90.00
_cell.angle_gamma   90.00
#
_symmetry.space_group_name_H-M   'P 1'
#
loop_
_entity.id
_entity.type
_entity.pdbx_description
1 polymer ?
#
loop_
_entity_poly.entity_id
_entity_poly.type
_entity_poly.pdbx_seq_one_letter_code
_entity_poly.pdbx_strand_id
1 'polypeptide(L)'
;MLFLLSLSAAIAGAAPAAPATIDLNPQDRYALLAGLGARLNGRYIVSGITDADVECAASHVCVTPNMVEDGRARASVQQVGSYRQLLDSVLIDDRKPVAIVAFRTAQRIGDGRIRFVASVFERDTGRWSNKVMEVGSSPNLLPLALRSELRSYRDQ
;
A
#
# COMPACT_ATOMS: atom_id res chain seq x y z
N MET A 1 -19.64 51.88 -17.69
CA MET A 1 -19.47 51.65 -16.23
C MET A 1 -19.19 50.18 -16.02
N LEU A 2 -17.97 49.84 -15.58
CA LEU A 2 -17.58 48.48 -15.16
C LEU A 2 -18.38 48.09 -13.91
N PHE A 3 -18.82 46.84 -13.82
CA PHE A 3 -18.89 46.15 -12.52
C PHE A 3 -18.29 44.75 -12.65
N LEU A 4 -17.17 44.59 -11.95
CA LEU A 4 -16.35 43.40 -11.86
C LEU A 4 -16.97 42.39 -10.87
N LEU A 5 -16.93 41.13 -11.28
CA LEU A 5 -16.54 39.92 -10.52
C LEU A 5 -16.82 39.88 -9.01
N SER A 6 -17.54 38.84 -8.59
CA SER A 6 -17.26 38.16 -7.32
C SER A 6 -17.49 36.66 -7.48
N LEU A 7 -16.53 36.04 -8.17
CA LEU A 7 -16.34 34.60 -8.22
C LEU A 7 -15.69 34.16 -6.90
N SER A 8 -16.49 34.05 -5.84
CA SER A 8 -16.04 33.49 -4.57
C SER A 8 -15.99 31.97 -4.69
N ALA A 9 -14.89 31.48 -5.27
CA ALA A 9 -14.54 30.07 -5.24
C ALA A 9 -14.44 29.62 -3.79
N ALA A 10 -15.43 28.85 -3.34
CA ALA A 10 -15.34 28.09 -2.11
C ALA A 10 -14.22 27.07 -2.28
N ILE A 11 -13.03 27.40 -1.79
CA ILE A 11 -11.96 26.46 -1.54
C ILE A 11 -12.41 25.64 -0.34
N ALA A 12 -13.32 24.69 -0.57
CA ALA A 12 -13.63 23.66 0.39
C ALA A 12 -12.33 22.88 0.58
N GLY A 13 -11.62 23.19 1.67
CA GLY A 13 -10.47 22.43 2.10
C GLY A 13 -10.92 20.99 2.24
N ALA A 14 -10.47 20.14 1.30
CA ALA A 14 -10.68 18.72 1.39
C ALA A 14 -10.00 18.27 2.68
N ALA A 15 -10.80 17.91 3.69
CA ALA A 15 -10.28 17.24 4.86
C ALA A 15 -9.46 16.04 4.36
N PRO A 16 -8.24 15.80 4.90
CA PRO A 16 -7.47 14.63 4.51
C PRO A 16 -8.36 13.41 4.73
N ALA A 17 -8.73 12.75 3.64
CA ALA A 17 -9.60 11.60 3.70
C ALA A 17 -9.00 10.59 4.68
N ALA A 18 -9.82 10.13 5.63
CA ALA A 18 -9.39 9.09 6.56
C ALA A 18 -8.80 7.93 5.74
N PRO A 19 -7.68 7.32 6.19
CA PRO A 19 -7.07 6.23 5.45
C PRO A 19 -8.12 5.14 5.21
N ALA A 20 -8.42 4.85 3.95
CA ALA A 20 -9.35 3.79 3.62
C ALA A 20 -8.74 2.47 4.09
N THR A 21 -9.46 1.78 4.97
CA THR A 21 -9.10 0.41 5.32
C THR A 21 -9.83 -0.50 4.35
N ILE A 22 -9.09 -1.31 3.62
CA ILE A 22 -9.62 -2.19 2.60
C ILE A 22 -9.91 -3.54 3.23
N ASP A 23 -11.17 -3.97 3.13
CA ASP A 23 -11.59 -5.31 3.51
C ASP A 23 -11.59 -6.24 2.30
N LEU A 24 -10.91 -7.38 2.43
CA LEU A 24 -10.77 -8.42 1.41
C LEU A 24 -11.07 -9.77 2.07
N ASN A 25 -11.68 -10.67 1.29
CA ASN A 25 -11.76 -12.06 1.75
C ASN A 25 -10.33 -12.64 1.90
N PRO A 26 -10.16 -13.70 2.71
CA PRO A 26 -8.83 -14.24 3.00
C PRO A 26 -8.03 -14.66 1.76
N GLN A 27 -8.70 -15.23 0.75
CA GLN A 27 -8.02 -15.69 -0.47
C GLN A 27 -7.46 -14.52 -1.28
N ASP A 28 -8.28 -13.49 -1.52
CA ASP A 28 -7.87 -12.28 -2.25
C ASP A 28 -6.79 -11.49 -1.50
N ARG A 29 -6.87 -11.47 -0.16
CA ARG A 29 -5.87 -10.82 0.69
C ARG A 29 -4.52 -11.53 0.60
N TYR A 30 -4.49 -12.85 0.79
CA TYR A 30 -3.27 -13.65 0.64
C TYR A 30 -2.66 -13.46 -0.74
N ALA A 31 -3.49 -13.59 -1.77
CA ALA A 31 -3.16 -13.43 -3.17
C ALA A 31 -2.49 -12.06 -3.46
N LEU A 32 -3.11 -10.97 -3.00
CA LEU A 32 -2.58 -9.62 -3.14
C LEU A 32 -1.22 -9.45 -2.44
N LEU A 33 -1.10 -9.89 -1.19
CA LEU A 33 0.11 -9.70 -0.39
C LEU A 33 1.28 -10.56 -0.91
N ALA A 34 1.04 -11.83 -1.24
CA ALA A 34 2.05 -12.68 -1.85
C ALA A 34 2.51 -12.13 -3.21
N GLY A 35 1.56 -11.69 -4.05
CA GLY A 35 1.85 -11.08 -5.35
C GLY A 35 2.67 -9.79 -5.24
N LEU A 36 2.41 -8.97 -4.21
CA LEU A 36 3.21 -7.79 -3.89
C LEU A 36 4.65 -8.13 -3.52
N GLY A 37 4.87 -9.13 -2.66
CA GLY A 37 6.21 -9.57 -2.29
C GLY A 37 7.04 -10.02 -3.50
N ALA A 38 6.43 -10.78 -4.41
CA ALA A 38 7.06 -11.20 -5.66
C ALA A 38 7.39 -10.00 -6.58
N ARG A 39 6.47 -9.03 -6.69
CA ARG A 39 6.63 -7.81 -7.50
C ARG A 39 7.75 -6.90 -7.01
N LEU A 40 7.81 -6.71 -5.70
CA LEU A 40 8.81 -5.88 -5.05
C LEU A 40 10.18 -6.57 -4.94
N ASN A 41 10.24 -7.86 -5.26
CA ASN A 41 11.43 -8.70 -5.12
C ASN A 41 12.03 -8.61 -3.70
N GLY A 42 11.17 -8.56 -2.68
CA GLY A 42 11.62 -8.33 -1.31
C GLY A 42 10.48 -8.22 -0.31
N ARG A 43 10.87 -8.10 0.96
CA ARG A 43 9.93 -7.96 2.07
C ARG A 43 9.49 -6.51 2.22
N TYR A 44 8.30 -6.25 2.73
CA TYR A 44 7.77 -4.87 2.76
C TYR A 44 6.91 -4.61 4.00
N ILE A 45 6.77 -3.35 4.36
CA ILE A 45 5.82 -2.90 5.38
C ILE A 45 4.51 -2.56 4.66
N VAL A 46 3.37 -3.03 5.17
CA VAL A 46 2.05 -2.81 4.54
C VAL A 46 1.04 -2.20 5.50
N SER A 47 0.23 -1.27 5.00
CA SER A 47 -0.89 -0.69 5.74
C SER A 47 -2.11 -0.45 4.85
N GLY A 48 -3.28 -0.30 5.48
CA GLY A 48 -4.54 -0.02 4.78
C GLY A 48 -5.31 -1.27 4.31
N ILE A 49 -4.99 -2.46 4.84
CA ILE A 49 -5.74 -3.70 4.59
C ILE A 49 -6.15 -4.32 5.94
N THR A 50 -7.44 -4.65 6.09
CA THR A 50 -7.99 -5.36 7.25
C THR A 50 -7.37 -6.75 7.38
N ASP A 51 -7.02 -7.15 8.60
CA ASP A 51 -6.46 -8.48 8.92
C ASP A 51 -5.18 -8.86 8.14
N ALA A 52 -4.45 -7.87 7.61
CA ALA A 52 -3.17 -8.13 6.93
C ALA A 52 -2.14 -8.76 7.87
N ASP A 53 -2.22 -8.49 9.17
CA ASP A 53 -1.37 -9.09 10.22
C ASP A 53 -1.33 -10.61 10.15
N VAL A 54 -2.48 -11.25 9.91
CA VAL A 54 -2.60 -12.72 9.89
C VAL A 54 -1.78 -13.30 8.74
N GLU A 55 -1.95 -12.73 7.54
CA GLU A 55 -1.24 -13.19 6.34
C GLU A 55 0.24 -12.83 6.39
N CYS A 56 0.59 -11.64 6.90
CA CYS A 56 1.98 -11.22 7.05
C CYS A 56 2.74 -12.10 8.05
N ALA A 57 2.10 -12.47 9.17
CA ALA A 57 2.69 -13.41 10.13
C ALA A 57 2.89 -14.81 9.55
N ALA A 58 1.96 -15.32 8.73
CA ALA A 58 2.06 -16.64 8.14
C ALA A 58 3.07 -16.72 6.98
N SER A 59 3.17 -15.66 6.19
CA SER A 59 3.97 -15.65 4.95
C SER A 59 5.39 -15.15 5.13
N HIS A 60 5.66 -14.37 6.19
CA HIS A 60 6.96 -13.72 6.43
C HIS A 60 7.47 -12.83 5.28
N VAL A 61 6.60 -12.44 4.34
CA VAL A 61 6.93 -11.52 3.23
C VAL A 61 6.60 -10.07 3.55
N CYS A 62 5.77 -9.83 4.56
CA CYS A 62 5.38 -8.49 4.99
C CYS A 62 5.25 -8.39 6.50
N VAL A 63 5.16 -7.15 6.98
CA VAL A 63 4.70 -6.81 8.34
C VAL A 63 3.79 -5.60 8.27
N THR A 64 2.93 -5.44 9.26
CA THR A 64 2.08 -4.27 9.42
C THR A 64 2.62 -3.34 10.52
N PRO A 65 2.18 -2.08 10.59
CA PRO A 65 2.48 -1.21 11.73
C PRO A 65 2.11 -1.86 13.07
N ASN A 66 0.95 -2.51 13.17
CA ASN A 66 0.50 -3.19 14.38
C ASN A 66 1.46 -4.31 14.79
N MET A 67 1.95 -5.11 13.83
CA MET A 67 2.95 -6.15 14.13
C MET A 67 4.26 -5.57 14.66
N VAL A 68 4.65 -4.36 14.22
CA VAL A 68 5.83 -3.65 14.71
C VAL A 68 5.58 -3.11 16.13
N GLU A 69 4.43 -2.50 16.37
CA GLU A 69 4.04 -1.94 17.67
C GLU A 69 3.89 -3.02 18.75
N ASP A 70 3.28 -4.16 18.41
CA ASP A 70 3.08 -5.30 19.33
C ASP A 70 4.35 -6.15 19.54
N GLY A 71 5.47 -5.79 18.92
CA GLY A 71 6.74 -6.52 19.02
C GLY A 71 6.78 -7.86 18.27
N ARG A 72 5.78 -8.17 17.44
CA ARG A 72 5.75 -9.36 16.56
C ARG A 72 6.74 -9.24 15.40
N ALA A 73 7.16 -8.03 15.07
CA ALA A 73 8.29 -7.74 14.18
C ALA A 73 9.40 -7.03 14.96
N ARG A 74 10.66 -7.42 14.71
CA ARG A 74 11.81 -6.77 15.36
C ARG A 74 11.95 -5.35 14.83
N ALA A 75 11.79 -4.36 15.70
CA ALA A 75 12.04 -2.97 15.39
C ALA A 75 12.98 -2.35 16.43
N SER A 76 14.11 -1.79 15.99
CA SER A 76 15.00 -0.98 16.82
C SER A 76 14.64 0.48 16.63
N VAL A 77 13.63 0.97 17.35
CA VAL A 77 13.15 2.35 17.20
C VAL A 77 13.31 3.10 18.51
N GLN A 78 14.27 4.02 18.58
CA GLN A 78 14.26 5.07 19.60
C GLN A 78 13.55 6.33 19.09
N GLN A 79 13.71 6.70 17.81
CA GLN A 79 12.91 7.70 17.09
C GLN A 79 13.00 7.45 15.56
N VAL A 80 11.87 7.52 14.84
CA VAL A 80 11.84 7.48 13.36
C VAL A 80 11.64 8.90 12.83
N GLY A 81 12.69 9.50 12.26
CA GLY A 81 12.63 10.82 11.62
C GLY A 81 12.36 10.78 10.11
N SER A 82 12.38 9.59 9.49
CA SER A 82 12.12 9.41 8.05
C SER A 82 11.66 8.01 7.68
N TYR A 83 11.00 7.86 6.53
CA TYR A 83 10.58 6.56 6.00
C TYR A 83 11.75 5.60 5.73
N ARG A 84 12.93 6.12 5.36
CA ARG A 84 14.12 5.29 5.18
C ARG A 84 14.64 4.76 6.53
N GLN A 85 14.64 5.60 7.57
CA GLN A 85 14.94 5.16 8.94
C GLN A 85 13.96 4.09 9.44
N LEU A 86 12.67 4.19 9.09
CA LEU A 86 11.69 3.15 9.40
C LEU A 86 12.04 1.81 8.73
N LEU A 87 12.40 1.85 7.44
CA LEU A 87 12.85 0.66 6.72
C LEU A 87 14.20 0.12 7.22
N ASP A 88 14.99 0.94 7.90
CA ASP A 88 16.25 0.53 8.53
C ASP A 88 16.07 -0.04 9.93
N SER A 89 15.03 0.39 10.65
CA SER A 89 14.76 -0.03 12.01
C SER A 89 14.00 -1.34 12.08
N VAL A 90 13.22 -1.70 11.06
CA VAL A 90 12.40 -2.92 11.00
C VAL A 90 13.16 -4.07 10.33
N LEU A 91 13.07 -5.25 10.93
CA LEU A 91 13.54 -6.52 10.37
C LEU A 91 12.40 -7.53 10.28
N ILE A 92 12.31 -8.17 9.12
CA ILE A 92 11.38 -9.27 8.84
C ILE A 92 12.28 -10.46 8.48
N ASP A 93 12.27 -11.53 9.28
CA ASP A 93 13.32 -12.58 9.39
C ASP A 93 14.73 -12.07 9.01
N ASP A 94 15.26 -11.16 9.83
CA ASP A 94 16.62 -10.59 9.72
C ASP A 94 16.96 -9.90 8.38
N ARG A 95 15.96 -9.64 7.51
CA ARG A 95 16.11 -8.80 6.33
C ARG A 95 15.33 -7.50 6.50
N LYS A 96 15.93 -6.42 6.02
CA LYS A 96 15.28 -5.12 5.98
C LYS A 96 14.24 -5.09 4.87
N PRO A 97 13.06 -4.47 5.10
CA PRO A 97 12.09 -4.30 4.05
C PRO A 97 12.61 -3.36 2.94
N VAL A 98 12.19 -3.65 1.70
CA VAL A 98 12.55 -2.92 0.48
C VAL A 98 11.55 -1.81 0.14
N ALA A 99 10.37 -1.82 0.76
CA ALA A 99 9.34 -0.81 0.52
C ALA A 99 8.36 -0.66 1.69
N ILE A 100 7.68 0.49 1.71
CA ILE A 100 6.44 0.72 2.46
C ILE A 100 5.31 0.82 1.45
N VAL A 101 4.24 0.05 1.65
CA VAL A 101 3.06 0.02 0.79
C VAL A 101 1.86 0.45 1.61
N ALA A 102 1.30 1.62 1.30
CA ALA A 102 0.10 2.14 1.92
C ALA A 102 -1.04 2.12 0.92
N PHE A 103 -2.01 1.23 1.12
CA PHE A 103 -3.20 1.20 0.30
C PHE A 103 -4.08 2.42 0.58
N ARG A 104 -4.63 3.01 -0.49
CA ARG A 104 -5.40 4.26 -0.44
C ARG A 104 -6.85 4.07 -0.83
N THR A 105 -7.11 3.27 -1.84
CA THR A 105 -8.46 3.01 -2.34
C THR A 105 -8.57 1.59 -2.87
N ALA A 106 -9.80 1.06 -2.83
CA ALA A 106 -10.20 -0.15 -3.52
C ALA A 106 -11.52 0.12 -4.25
N GLN A 107 -11.61 -0.27 -5.52
CA GLN A 107 -12.80 -0.13 -6.34
C GLN A 107 -13.08 -1.45 -7.04
N ARG A 108 -14.30 -1.98 -6.90
CA ARG A 108 -14.76 -3.11 -7.72
C ARG A 108 -15.01 -2.61 -9.14
N ILE A 109 -14.40 -3.27 -10.13
CA ILE A 109 -14.43 -2.85 -11.55
C ILE A 109 -15.19 -3.83 -12.46
N GLY A 110 -15.93 -4.79 -11.88
CA GLY A 110 -16.68 -5.83 -12.61
C GLY A 110 -15.97 -7.19 -12.62
N ASP A 111 -16.69 -8.26 -12.94
CA ASP A 111 -16.17 -9.65 -13.05
C ASP A 111 -15.41 -10.17 -11.83
N GLY A 112 -15.79 -9.72 -10.62
CA GLY A 112 -15.06 -10.08 -9.39
C GLY A 112 -13.66 -9.45 -9.29
N ARG A 113 -13.32 -8.48 -10.16
CA ARG A 113 -12.05 -7.75 -10.11
C ARG A 113 -12.14 -6.53 -9.20
N ILE A 114 -11.04 -6.29 -8.50
CA ILE A 114 -10.83 -5.16 -7.59
C ILE A 114 -9.59 -4.42 -8.07
N ARG A 115 -9.74 -3.11 -8.29
CA ARG A 115 -8.66 -2.17 -8.56
C ARG A 115 -8.26 -1.48 -7.27
N PHE A 116 -6.97 -1.40 -7.02
CA PHE A 116 -6.37 -0.74 -5.87
C PHE A 116 -5.49 0.42 -6.33
N VAL A 117 -5.47 1.47 -5.52
CA VAL A 117 -4.41 2.48 -5.56
C VAL A 117 -3.59 2.36 -4.29
N ALA A 118 -2.28 2.23 -4.42
CA ALA A 118 -1.35 2.22 -3.29
C ALA A 118 -0.25 3.26 -3.49
N SER A 119 0.11 3.94 -2.41
CA SER A 119 1.34 4.72 -2.35
C SER A 119 2.47 3.79 -1.93
N VAL A 120 3.55 3.75 -2.71
CA VAL A 120 4.72 2.90 -2.47
C VAL A 120 5.94 3.79 -2.27
N PHE A 121 6.56 3.69 -1.10
CA PHE A 121 7.87 4.24 -0.84
C PHE A 121 8.93 3.17 -1.09
N GLU A 122 9.75 3.36 -2.12
CA GLU A 122 10.80 2.39 -2.49
C GLU A 122 12.12 2.75 -1.78
N ARG A 123 12.73 1.77 -1.10
CA ARG A 123 13.95 1.97 -0.30
C ARG A 123 15.10 2.54 -1.11
N ASP A 124 15.34 1.97 -2.29
CA ASP A 124 16.53 2.25 -3.10
C ASP A 124 16.50 3.66 -3.66
N THR A 125 15.35 4.07 -4.19
CA THR A 125 15.16 5.41 -4.73
C THR A 125 14.88 6.44 -3.63
N GLY A 126 14.33 6.03 -2.49
CA GLY A 126 13.88 6.92 -1.43
C GLY A 126 12.69 7.78 -1.85
N ARG A 127 11.87 7.30 -2.80
CA ARG A 127 10.77 8.07 -3.41
C ARG A 127 9.43 7.39 -3.19
N TRP A 128 8.42 8.23 -3.00
CA TRP A 128 7.02 7.84 -3.11
C TRP A 128 6.61 7.78 -4.58
N SER A 129 5.83 6.76 -4.93
CA SER A 129 5.09 6.69 -6.18
C SER A 129 3.72 6.08 -5.94
N ASN A 130 2.72 6.52 -6.69
CA ASN A 130 1.41 5.87 -6.68
C ASN A 130 1.40 4.74 -7.71
N LYS A 131 0.90 3.57 -7.31
CA LYS A 131 0.75 2.39 -8.18
C LYS A 131 -0.72 1.98 -8.22
N VAL A 132 -1.18 1.63 -9.42
CA VAL A 132 -2.48 1.01 -9.63
C VAL A 132 -2.29 -0.49 -9.79
N MET A 133 -3.10 -1.27 -9.09
CA MET A 133 -3.03 -2.73 -9.05
C MET A 133 -4.42 -3.32 -9.26
N GLU A 134 -4.51 -4.49 -9.89
CA GLU A 134 -5.78 -5.19 -10.07
C GLU A 134 -5.65 -6.65 -9.62
N VAL A 135 -6.63 -7.12 -8.86
CA VAL A 135 -6.77 -8.52 -8.42
C VAL A 135 -8.16 -9.01 -8.82
N GLY A 136 -8.28 -10.26 -9.27
CA GLY A 136 -9.57 -10.90 -9.50
C GLY A 136 -9.45 -12.24 -10.21
N SER A 137 -10.54 -13.00 -10.20
CA SER A 137 -10.65 -14.35 -10.74
C SER A 137 -10.79 -14.34 -12.26
N SER A 138 -9.70 -14.59 -12.99
CA SER A 138 -9.81 -15.06 -14.37
C SER A 138 -9.78 -16.59 -14.35
N PRO A 139 -10.80 -17.30 -14.86
CA PRO A 139 -10.87 -18.76 -14.82
C PRO A 139 -9.78 -19.47 -15.65
N ASN A 140 -8.95 -18.74 -16.38
CA ASN A 140 -7.87 -19.28 -17.23
C ASN A 140 -6.46 -18.89 -16.76
N LEU A 141 -6.28 -18.43 -15.53
CA LEU A 141 -4.96 -18.09 -15.00
C LEU A 141 -4.80 -18.68 -13.59
N LEU A 142 -3.80 -19.54 -13.43
CA LEU A 142 -3.10 -19.83 -12.18
C LEU A 142 -2.88 -18.52 -11.37
N PRO A 143 -2.77 -18.60 -10.03
CA PRO A 143 -3.08 -17.49 -9.11
C PRO A 143 -2.35 -16.19 -9.47
N LEU A 144 -3.14 -15.13 -9.66
CA LEU A 144 -2.76 -13.72 -9.83
C LEU A 144 -1.82 -13.38 -11.00
N ALA A 145 -2.41 -13.16 -12.18
CA ALA A 145 -1.87 -12.13 -13.05
C ALA A 145 -2.27 -10.76 -12.50
N LEU A 146 -1.48 -10.21 -11.57
CA LEU A 146 -1.62 -8.82 -11.14
C LEU A 146 -1.24 -7.95 -12.35
N ARG A 147 -2.14 -7.65 -13.30
CA ARG A 147 -1.78 -6.85 -14.49
C ARG A 147 -1.51 -5.42 -14.04
N SER A 148 -0.24 -5.08 -13.80
CA SER A 148 0.18 -3.71 -13.50
C SER A 148 0.70 -3.05 -14.76
N GLU A 149 -0.06 -2.12 -15.33
CA GLU A 149 0.60 -0.96 -15.90
C GLU A 149 1.09 -0.13 -14.72
N LEU A 150 2.38 -0.25 -14.38
CA LEU A 150 3.04 0.68 -13.45
C LEU A 150 3.21 2.03 -14.16
N ARG A 151 2.10 2.70 -14.49
CA ARG A 151 2.16 4.12 -14.89
C ARG A 151 2.44 4.92 -13.62
N SER A 152 3.68 5.32 -13.47
CA SER A 152 4.08 6.35 -12.53
C SER A 152 3.35 7.64 -12.93
N TYR A 153 2.22 7.93 -12.29
CA TYR A 153 1.70 9.29 -12.30
C TYR A 153 2.65 10.13 -11.43
N ARG A 154 3.43 10.99 -12.09
CA ARG A 154 4.03 12.15 -11.43
C ARG A 154 2.88 13.11 -11.19
N ASP A 155 2.45 13.22 -9.94
CA ASP A 155 1.40 14.17 -9.59
C ASP A 155 1.86 15.60 -9.85
N GLN A 156 0.89 16.36 -10.36
CA GLN A 156 0.85 17.82 -10.52
C GLN A 156 0.86 18.50 -9.16
#